data_AF-A0A9D7YJI5-F1
#
_entry.id   AF-A0A9D7YJI5-F1
#
_cell.length_a   1.000
_cell.length_b   1.000
_cell.length_c   1.000
_cell.angle_alpha   90.00
_cell.angle_beta   90.00
_cell.angle_gamma   90.00
#
_symmetry.space_group_name_H-M   'P 1'
#
loop_
_entity.id
_entity.type
_entity.pdbx_description
1 polymer ?
#
loop_
_entity_poly.entity_id
_entity_poly.type
_entity_poly.pdbx_seq_one_letter_code
_entity_poly.pdbx_strand_id
1 'polypeptide(L)'
;MIDMLFAAAVAPVAAVATTPPTVVILSPPTSTPRQQFVAVLKPVDGRCDDGALDISAVEKPALQLLWTPSQPAEMPITLSFRIDENGRVLGLKREPVGYGVFPDLSPSLAATRFASGKARYGCSIRYSREQTSIAEANTDDLIAYSLNARPRPPRELFDRLSPNGSDCYPKRPAVLLQAYPEFDRIPATAGRTDWSMVKFDIDNSGKPVNIGIHATSGNKALDKASIDAIAKSRYAKGTKKGCLYPYWRAAGQVAAPQSPEIEDYKDSEGQCPLDVEWKSKPALVYPDNFRRRAIEGWAIVAFDVAPWGATGNVKLVAAEPAAEFGEAALNIVRAATVAGAEKGYSGCFEKIRYVMTPPHSSDDETIE
;
A
#
# COMPACT_ATOMS: atom_id res chain seq x y z
N MET A 1 -35.94 -76.64 -53.46
CA MET A 1 -34.57 -76.21 -53.11
C MET A 1 -34.16 -75.26 -54.22
N ILE A 2 -34.31 -73.96 -53.97
CA ILE A 2 -34.17 -72.90 -54.98
C ILE A 2 -32.83 -72.22 -54.72
N ASP A 3 -31.87 -72.44 -55.61
CA ASP A 3 -30.58 -71.74 -55.63
C ASP A 3 -30.77 -70.33 -56.20
N MET A 4 -30.56 -69.32 -55.35
CA MET A 4 -30.49 -67.91 -55.76
C MET A 4 -29.02 -67.53 -55.96
N LEU A 5 -28.61 -67.36 -57.23
CA LEU A 5 -27.37 -66.68 -57.61
C LEU A 5 -27.51 -65.17 -57.34
N PHE A 6 -26.65 -64.62 -56.49
CA PHE A 6 -26.43 -63.18 -56.37
C PHE A 6 -25.29 -62.74 -57.30
N ALA A 7 -25.60 -61.84 -58.24
CA ALA A 7 -24.61 -61.16 -59.08
C ALA A 7 -23.98 -60.00 -58.29
N ALA A 8 -22.64 -59.98 -58.22
CA ALA A 8 -21.88 -58.89 -57.60
C ALA A 8 -21.66 -57.74 -58.61
N ALA A 9 -22.18 -56.55 -58.31
CA ALA A 9 -21.86 -55.32 -59.01
C ALA A 9 -20.64 -54.66 -58.37
N VAL A 10 -19.55 -54.52 -59.12
CA VAL A 10 -18.35 -53.78 -58.71
C VAL A 10 -18.53 -52.31 -59.13
N ALA A 11 -18.63 -51.41 -58.16
CA ALA A 11 -18.63 -49.97 -58.40
C ALA A 11 -17.18 -49.42 -58.34
N PRO A 12 -16.78 -48.52 -59.25
CA PRO A 12 -15.44 -47.92 -59.24
C PRO A 12 -15.29 -46.92 -58.09
N VAL A 13 -14.21 -47.05 -57.33
CA VAL A 13 -13.83 -46.09 -56.29
C VAL A 13 -13.22 -44.87 -56.97
N ALA A 14 -13.91 -43.73 -56.89
CA ALA A 14 -13.35 -42.43 -57.29
C ALA A 14 -12.32 -41.98 -56.25
N ALA A 15 -11.08 -41.76 -56.67
CA ALA A 15 -10.02 -41.21 -55.83
C ALA A 15 -10.33 -39.74 -55.50
N VAL A 16 -10.60 -39.46 -54.23
CA VAL A 16 -10.74 -38.09 -53.72
C VAL A 16 -9.35 -37.47 -53.64
N ALA A 17 -9.09 -36.45 -54.46
CA ALA A 17 -7.88 -35.64 -54.36
C ALA A 17 -7.91 -34.85 -53.04
N THR A 18 -7.05 -35.21 -52.10
CA THR A 18 -6.87 -34.47 -50.85
C THR A 18 -6.09 -33.19 -51.14
N THR A 19 -6.72 -32.03 -50.95
CA THR A 19 -6.01 -30.75 -50.98
C THR A 19 -4.96 -30.72 -49.86
N PRO A 20 -3.69 -30.34 -50.14
CA PRO A 20 -2.68 -30.25 -49.10
C PRO A 20 -3.11 -29.23 -48.04
N PRO A 21 -2.88 -29.50 -46.75
CA PRO A 21 -3.29 -28.61 -45.67
C PRO A 21 -2.63 -27.25 -45.84
N THR A 22 -3.44 -26.19 -45.82
CA THR A 22 -2.95 -24.81 -45.79
C THR A 22 -2.12 -24.61 -44.52
N VAL A 23 -0.81 -24.43 -44.68
CA VAL A 23 0.07 -24.03 -43.59
C VAL A 23 -0.24 -22.57 -43.26
N VAL A 24 -1.02 -22.34 -42.20
CA VAL A 24 -1.18 -21.01 -41.62
C VAL A 24 0.12 -20.69 -40.89
N ILE A 25 0.98 -19.89 -41.52
CA ILE A 25 2.13 -19.29 -40.86
C ILE A 25 1.56 -18.24 -39.89
N LEU A 26 1.35 -18.63 -38.63
CA LEU A 26 1.11 -17.68 -37.55
C LEU A 26 2.35 -16.79 -37.49
N SER A 27 2.21 -15.53 -37.91
CA SER A 27 3.22 -14.53 -37.62
C SER A 27 3.45 -14.53 -36.10
N PRO A 28 4.70 -14.52 -35.61
CA PRO A 28 4.94 -14.37 -34.19
C PRO A 28 4.17 -13.14 -33.70
N PRO A 29 3.45 -13.20 -32.57
CA PRO A 29 2.75 -12.04 -32.07
C PRO A 29 3.76 -10.91 -31.98
N THR A 30 3.51 -9.83 -32.71
CA THR A 30 4.26 -8.59 -32.58
C THR A 30 4.24 -8.27 -31.10
N SER A 31 5.40 -8.35 -30.44
CA SER A 31 5.48 -8.05 -29.02
C SER A 31 5.08 -6.60 -28.85
N THR A 32 3.83 -6.35 -28.47
CA THR A 32 3.40 -5.04 -28.05
C THR A 32 4.37 -4.62 -26.94
N PRO A 33 4.96 -3.41 -26.98
CA PRO A 33 5.80 -2.94 -25.89
C PRO A 33 5.07 -3.20 -24.57
N ARG A 34 5.76 -3.77 -23.58
CA ARG A 34 5.16 -4.00 -22.25
C ARG A 34 4.76 -2.64 -21.69
N GLN A 35 3.50 -2.26 -21.90
CA GLN A 35 2.97 -0.99 -21.44
C GLN A 35 2.57 -1.14 -19.99
N GLN A 36 3.05 -0.22 -19.15
CA GLN A 36 2.57 -0.12 -17.77
C GLN A 36 1.34 0.78 -17.74
N PHE A 37 0.39 0.40 -16.91
CA PHE A 37 -0.83 1.13 -16.67
C PHE A 37 -0.84 1.66 -15.25
N VAL A 38 -1.44 2.82 -15.07
CA VAL A 38 -1.70 3.42 -13.77
C VAL A 38 -3.03 2.91 -13.28
N ALA A 39 -3.07 2.32 -12.09
CA ALA A 39 -4.28 1.86 -11.45
C ALA A 39 -4.51 2.62 -10.15
N VAL A 40 -5.70 3.19 -10.01
CA VAL A 40 -6.15 3.92 -8.81
C VAL A 40 -7.44 3.30 -8.32
N LEU A 41 -7.57 3.11 -7.00
CA LEU A 41 -8.84 2.78 -6.38
C LEU A 41 -9.57 4.04 -5.97
N LYS A 42 -10.84 4.16 -6.38
CA LYS A 42 -11.72 5.27 -6.03
C LYS A 42 -12.90 4.75 -5.21
N PRO A 43 -13.26 5.39 -4.09
CA PRO A 43 -14.49 5.07 -3.38
C PRO A 43 -15.68 5.43 -4.29
N VAL A 44 -16.64 4.52 -4.40
CA VAL A 44 -17.85 4.67 -5.23
C VAL A 44 -19.02 5.11 -4.38
N ASP A 45 -19.22 4.43 -3.26
CA ASP A 45 -20.26 4.69 -2.28
C ASP A 45 -19.83 4.17 -0.91
N GLY A 46 -20.42 4.76 0.13
CA GLY A 46 -20.26 4.33 1.51
C GLY A 46 -21.59 4.37 2.25
N ARG A 47 -21.74 3.46 3.20
CA ARG A 47 -22.93 3.35 4.06
C ARG A 47 -22.53 2.81 5.43
N CYS A 48 -23.31 3.13 6.44
CA CYS A 48 -23.32 2.49 7.75
C CYS A 48 -24.76 2.05 8.08
N ASP A 49 -24.98 1.38 9.20
CA ASP A 49 -26.31 0.91 9.60
C ASP A 49 -27.34 2.05 9.76
N ASP A 50 -26.87 3.24 10.10
CA ASP A 50 -27.67 4.45 10.31
C ASP A 50 -27.82 5.34 9.06
N GLY A 51 -27.30 4.93 7.90
CA GLY A 51 -27.52 5.60 6.61
C GLY A 51 -26.26 5.80 5.77
N ALA A 52 -26.33 6.75 4.83
CA ALA A 52 -25.23 7.05 3.92
C ALA A 52 -23.97 7.55 4.67
N LEU A 53 -22.80 7.24 4.12
CA LEU A 53 -21.51 7.72 4.62
C LEU A 53 -20.93 8.73 3.63
N ASP A 54 -20.49 9.89 4.13
CA ASP A 54 -19.76 10.86 3.33
C ASP A 54 -18.35 10.32 3.02
N ILE A 55 -18.13 9.95 1.76
CA ILE A 55 -16.86 9.40 1.28
C ILE A 55 -15.88 10.48 0.78
N SER A 56 -16.24 11.77 0.85
CA SER A 56 -15.36 12.86 0.41
C SER A 56 -14.13 13.06 1.30
N ALA A 57 -14.23 12.65 2.57
CA ALA A 57 -13.14 12.69 3.55
C ALA A 57 -12.17 11.50 3.44
N VAL A 58 -12.49 10.49 2.61
CA VAL A 58 -11.68 9.26 2.50
C VAL A 58 -10.31 9.57 1.92
N GLU A 59 -9.28 9.25 2.68
CA GLU A 59 -7.89 9.41 2.26
C GLU A 59 -7.59 8.51 1.05
N LYS A 60 -6.92 9.08 0.06
CA LYS A 60 -6.69 8.39 -1.22
C LYS A 60 -5.65 7.27 -1.05
N PRO A 61 -5.94 6.04 -1.52
CA PRO A 61 -4.92 4.99 -1.61
C PRO A 61 -3.83 5.35 -2.63
N ALA A 62 -2.60 4.92 -2.37
CA ALA A 62 -1.51 5.05 -3.33
C ALA A 62 -1.83 4.28 -4.62
N LEU A 63 -1.55 4.91 -5.77
CA LEU A 63 -1.67 4.26 -7.07
C LEU A 63 -0.71 3.08 -7.20
N GLN A 64 -0.98 2.22 -8.17
CA GLN A 64 -0.13 1.10 -8.54
C GLN A 64 0.21 1.15 -10.04
N LEU A 65 1.39 0.65 -10.40
CA LEU A 65 1.73 0.36 -11.79
C LEU A 65 1.49 -1.11 -12.10
N LEU A 66 0.63 -1.39 -13.07
CA LEU A 66 0.27 -2.74 -13.50
C LEU A 66 0.80 -3.00 -14.90
N TRP A 67 1.22 -4.23 -15.16
CA TRP A 67 1.71 -4.65 -16.49
C TRP A 67 0.60 -5.12 -17.43
N THR A 68 -0.55 -5.47 -16.88
CA THR A 68 -1.69 -5.97 -17.65
C THR A 68 -2.84 -4.98 -17.61
N PRO A 69 -3.48 -4.69 -18.76
CA PRO A 69 -4.78 -4.06 -18.75
C PRO A 69 -5.73 -4.99 -18.00
N SER A 70 -6.44 -4.46 -17.01
CA SER A 70 -7.50 -5.22 -16.38
C SER A 70 -8.79 -5.13 -17.19
N GLN A 71 -9.62 -6.16 -17.07
CA GLN A 71 -10.99 -6.07 -17.54
C GLN A 71 -11.74 -5.05 -16.65
N PRO A 72 -12.53 -4.11 -17.22
CA PRO A 72 -13.22 -3.06 -16.47
C PRO A 72 -14.25 -3.56 -15.42
N ALA A 73 -14.48 -4.87 -15.33
CA ALA A 73 -15.47 -5.51 -14.48
C ALA A 73 -14.86 -6.31 -13.30
N GLU A 74 -13.63 -6.03 -12.88
CA GLU A 74 -13.08 -6.68 -11.68
C GLU A 74 -13.88 -6.31 -10.43
N MET A 75 -14.15 -7.34 -9.63
CA MET A 75 -15.02 -7.32 -8.46
C MET A 75 -14.78 -6.08 -7.58
N PRO A 76 -15.84 -5.34 -7.19
CA PRO A 76 -15.68 -4.22 -6.29
C PRO A 76 -15.04 -4.69 -4.99
N ILE A 77 -13.96 -4.04 -4.60
CA ILE A 77 -13.32 -4.30 -3.30
C ILE A 77 -14.15 -3.55 -2.27
N THR A 78 -14.61 -4.25 -1.24
CA THR A 78 -15.36 -3.65 -0.13
C THR A 78 -14.49 -3.64 1.11
N LEU A 79 -14.43 -2.51 1.79
CA LEU A 79 -13.89 -2.42 3.13
C LEU A 79 -15.05 -2.30 4.12
N SER A 80 -15.09 -3.15 5.14
CA SER A 80 -16.04 -3.07 6.25
C SER A 80 -15.34 -2.64 7.54
N PHE A 81 -16.00 -1.83 8.35
CA PHE A 81 -15.39 -1.18 9.52
C PHE A 81 -16.46 -0.56 10.45
N ARG A 82 -16.00 0.06 11.54
CA ARG A 82 -16.78 0.94 12.41
C ARG A 82 -16.08 2.28 12.58
N ILE A 83 -16.83 3.30 12.99
CA ILE A 83 -16.34 4.66 13.25
C ILE A 83 -16.59 4.97 14.73
N ASP A 84 -15.55 5.39 15.46
CA ASP A 84 -15.71 5.85 16.85
C ASP A 84 -16.25 7.29 16.94
N GLU A 85 -16.45 7.79 18.16
CA GLU A 85 -17.00 9.12 18.40
C GLU A 85 -16.09 10.26 17.90
N ASN A 86 -14.79 9.98 17.77
CA ASN A 86 -13.79 10.91 17.26
C ASN A 86 -13.62 10.80 15.74
N GLY A 87 -14.48 10.03 15.05
CA GLY A 87 -14.43 9.84 13.61
C GLY A 87 -13.32 8.90 13.15
N ARG A 88 -12.73 8.09 14.04
CA ARG A 88 -11.65 7.16 13.71
C ARG A 88 -12.20 5.85 13.15
N VAL A 89 -11.56 5.34 12.10
CA VAL A 89 -11.84 4.01 11.54
C VAL A 89 -11.23 2.92 12.42
N LEU A 90 -12.03 1.91 12.74
CA LEU A 90 -11.68 0.76 13.58
C LEU A 90 -12.28 -0.53 13.01
N GLY A 91 -11.77 -1.69 13.41
CA GLY A 91 -12.26 -3.01 13.02
C GLY A 91 -12.24 -3.26 11.52
N LEU A 92 -11.26 -2.69 10.82
CA LEU A 92 -11.19 -2.68 9.36
C LEU A 92 -10.93 -4.08 8.80
N LYS A 93 -11.77 -4.49 7.85
CA LYS A 93 -11.69 -5.77 7.13
C LYS A 93 -11.88 -5.53 5.64
N ARG A 94 -11.26 -6.37 4.81
CA ARG A 94 -11.29 -6.29 3.35
C ARG A 94 -11.96 -7.52 2.74
N GLU A 95 -12.86 -7.27 1.79
CA GLU A 95 -13.58 -8.28 1.04
C GLU A 95 -13.47 -8.04 -0.48
N PRO A 96 -13.06 -9.04 -1.30
CA PRO A 96 -12.54 -10.34 -0.87
C PRO A 96 -11.21 -10.19 -0.11
N VAL A 97 -10.94 -11.14 0.78
CA VAL A 97 -9.62 -11.28 1.40
C VAL A 97 -8.63 -11.60 0.29
N GLY A 98 -7.72 -10.66 0.00
CA GLY A 98 -6.84 -10.77 -1.16
C GLY A 98 -5.52 -10.07 -0.93
N TYR A 99 -4.43 -10.79 -1.17
CA TYR A 99 -3.08 -10.26 -1.09
C TYR A 99 -2.71 -9.50 -2.37
N GLY A 100 -2.13 -8.31 -2.20
CA GLY A 100 -1.07 -7.84 -3.12
C GLY A 100 -1.39 -6.77 -4.16
N VAL A 101 -2.62 -6.60 -4.66
CA VAL A 101 -2.85 -5.65 -5.78
C VAL A 101 -2.98 -4.20 -5.33
N PHE A 102 -3.40 -3.95 -4.08
CA PHE A 102 -3.48 -2.59 -3.51
C PHE A 102 -3.14 -2.63 -2.02
N PRO A 103 -1.84 -2.64 -1.69
CA PRO A 103 -1.38 -2.83 -0.32
C PRO A 103 -1.65 -1.62 0.59
N ASP A 104 -1.87 -0.44 0.00
CA ASP A 104 -2.14 0.81 0.72
C ASP A 104 -3.64 1.10 0.92
N LEU A 105 -4.53 0.23 0.42
CA LEU A 105 -5.98 0.44 0.52
C LEU A 105 -6.46 0.49 1.99
N SER A 106 -6.20 -0.54 2.78
CA SER A 106 -6.62 -0.57 4.19
C SER A 106 -5.94 0.52 5.02
N PRO A 107 -4.60 0.73 4.91
CA PRO A 107 -3.92 1.85 5.58
C PRO A 107 -4.50 3.22 5.22
N SER A 108 -4.89 3.45 3.96
CA SER A 108 -5.50 4.74 3.56
C SER A 108 -6.83 4.99 4.27
N LEU A 109 -7.69 3.99 4.39
CA LEU A 109 -8.93 4.16 5.13
C LEU A 109 -8.68 4.28 6.65
N ALA A 110 -7.71 3.55 7.20
CA ALA A 110 -7.33 3.69 8.62
C ALA A 110 -6.78 5.10 8.96
N ALA A 111 -6.15 5.79 7.99
CA ALA A 111 -5.73 7.17 8.11
C ALA A 111 -6.88 8.19 8.05
N THR A 112 -8.05 7.79 7.55
CA THR A 112 -9.20 8.69 7.39
C THR A 112 -9.74 9.14 8.75
N ARG A 113 -10.23 10.39 8.78
CA ARG A 113 -11.00 10.95 9.89
C ARG A 113 -12.34 11.43 9.36
N PHE A 114 -13.40 10.75 9.76
CA PHE A 114 -14.78 11.19 9.50
C PHE A 114 -15.16 12.30 10.48
N ALA A 115 -16.29 12.96 10.22
CA ALA A 115 -16.84 13.92 11.16
C ALA A 115 -17.05 13.27 12.54
N SER A 116 -16.57 13.94 13.59
CA SER A 116 -16.79 13.53 14.98
C SER A 116 -18.28 13.56 15.32
N GLY A 117 -18.71 12.68 16.21
CA GLY A 117 -20.11 12.60 16.61
C GLY A 117 -20.44 11.27 17.25
N LYS A 118 -21.62 10.74 16.96
CA LYS A 118 -22.04 9.41 17.44
C LYS A 118 -21.21 8.32 16.75
N ALA A 119 -20.78 7.31 17.51
CA ALA A 119 -20.17 6.11 16.95
C ALA A 119 -21.10 5.44 15.92
N ARG A 120 -20.53 4.99 14.80
CA ARG A 120 -21.26 4.35 13.69
C ARG A 120 -20.75 2.94 13.46
N TYR A 121 -21.67 2.02 13.20
CA TYR A 121 -21.40 0.59 13.05
C TYR A 121 -21.91 0.08 11.70
N GLY A 122 -21.48 -1.12 11.32
CA GLY A 122 -21.86 -1.74 10.05
C GLY A 122 -21.41 -0.92 8.84
N CYS A 123 -20.34 -0.14 8.98
CA CYS A 123 -19.87 0.73 7.91
C CYS A 123 -19.20 -0.08 6.80
N SER A 124 -19.44 0.30 5.56
CA SER A 124 -18.79 -0.26 4.38
C SER A 124 -18.54 0.81 3.32
N ILE A 125 -17.42 0.69 2.61
CA ILE A 125 -17.11 1.47 1.40
C ILE A 125 -16.78 0.51 0.28
N ARG A 126 -17.42 0.71 -0.88
CA ARG A 126 -17.09 -0.01 -2.11
C ARG A 126 -16.12 0.82 -2.94
N TYR A 127 -15.09 0.15 -3.46
CA TYR A 127 -14.08 0.74 -4.32
C TYR A 127 -14.17 0.17 -5.73
N SER A 128 -14.03 1.04 -6.72
CA SER A 128 -13.79 0.67 -8.10
C SER A 128 -12.34 0.96 -8.47
N ARG A 129 -11.78 0.16 -9.37
CA ARG A 129 -10.48 0.43 -9.96
C ARG A 129 -10.65 1.21 -11.25
N GLU A 130 -9.96 2.33 -11.34
CA GLU A 130 -9.76 3.07 -12.57
C GLU A 130 -8.35 2.77 -13.09
N GLN A 131 -8.26 2.45 -14.38
CA GLN A 131 -7.00 2.13 -15.03
C GLN A 131 -6.81 3.00 -16.28
N THR A 132 -5.67 3.68 -16.35
CA THR A 132 -5.30 4.55 -17.48
C THR A 132 -3.88 4.26 -17.94
N SER A 133 -3.51 4.77 -19.11
CA SER A 133 -2.10 4.84 -19.50
C SER A 133 -1.33 5.84 -18.61
N ILE A 134 0.01 5.73 -18.56
CA ILE A 134 0.87 6.75 -17.91
C ILE A 134 0.67 8.13 -18.55
N ALA A 135 0.45 8.17 -19.87
CA ALA A 135 0.25 9.41 -20.61
C ALA A 135 -1.02 10.18 -20.16
N GLU A 136 -2.10 9.46 -19.89
CA GLU A 136 -3.41 10.02 -19.52
C GLU A 136 -3.63 10.16 -18.01
N ALA A 137 -2.79 9.50 -17.20
CA ALA A 137 -2.91 9.54 -15.75
C ALA A 137 -2.78 10.96 -15.18
N ASN A 138 -3.43 11.17 -14.03
CA ASN A 138 -3.35 12.42 -13.29
C ASN A 138 -1.88 12.69 -12.88
N THR A 139 -1.39 13.91 -13.15
CA THR A 139 0.00 14.29 -12.88
C THR A 139 0.35 14.24 -11.39
N ASP A 140 -0.57 14.64 -10.50
CA ASP A 140 -0.33 14.66 -9.05
C ASP A 140 -0.17 13.24 -8.50
N ASP A 141 -0.94 12.29 -9.05
CA ASP A 141 -0.84 10.87 -8.73
C ASP A 141 0.53 10.31 -9.15
N LEU A 142 0.96 10.61 -10.37
CA LEU A 142 2.27 10.20 -10.87
C LEU A 142 3.41 10.80 -10.05
N ILE A 143 3.28 12.07 -9.64
CA ILE A 143 4.26 12.72 -8.75
C ILE A 143 4.29 12.00 -7.41
N ALA A 144 3.15 11.85 -6.72
CA ALA A 144 3.06 11.19 -5.42
C ALA A 144 3.66 9.78 -5.45
N TYR A 145 3.37 9.01 -6.50
CA TYR A 145 3.95 7.68 -6.72
C TYR A 145 5.47 7.73 -6.88
N SER A 146 5.99 8.68 -7.67
CA SER A 146 7.42 8.76 -8.00
C SER A 146 8.32 8.99 -6.78
N LEU A 147 7.79 9.52 -5.67
CA LEU A 147 8.55 9.86 -4.47
C LEU A 147 8.99 8.62 -3.69
N ASN A 148 8.12 7.60 -3.61
CA ASN A 148 8.31 6.44 -2.74
C ASN A 148 8.27 5.10 -3.50
N ALA A 149 8.17 5.13 -4.83
CA ALA A 149 8.11 3.93 -5.65
C ALA A 149 9.38 3.08 -5.53
N ARG A 150 9.18 1.79 -5.22
CA ARG A 150 10.19 0.74 -5.30
C ARG A 150 9.57 -0.46 -6.03
N PRO A 151 10.11 -0.90 -7.17
CA PRO A 151 11.33 -0.42 -7.85
C PRO A 151 11.15 0.97 -8.50
N ARG A 152 12.26 1.53 -9.02
CA ARG A 152 12.28 2.83 -9.70
C ARG A 152 11.23 2.88 -10.82
N PRO A 153 10.43 3.96 -10.94
CA PRO A 153 9.46 4.12 -12.02
C PRO A 153 10.06 4.07 -13.43
N PRO A 154 9.26 3.71 -14.46
CA PRO A 154 9.72 3.71 -15.85
C PRO A 154 10.08 5.12 -16.32
N ARG A 155 10.95 5.19 -17.34
CA ARG A 155 11.36 6.47 -17.94
C ARG A 155 10.17 7.28 -18.46
N GLU A 156 9.18 6.61 -19.07
CA GLU A 156 7.94 7.21 -19.57
C GLU A 156 7.24 8.07 -18.50
N LEU A 157 7.24 7.63 -17.24
CA LEU A 157 6.66 8.41 -16.15
C LEU A 157 7.42 9.72 -15.94
N PHE A 158 8.75 9.70 -15.93
CA PHE A 158 9.55 10.92 -15.78
C PHE A 158 9.48 11.84 -17.01
N ASP A 159 9.40 11.27 -18.21
CA ASP A 159 9.20 12.03 -19.44
C ASP A 159 7.84 12.76 -19.40
N ARG A 160 6.79 12.10 -18.89
CA ARG A 160 5.43 12.68 -18.68
C ARG A 160 5.39 13.78 -17.60
N LEU A 161 6.25 13.68 -16.58
CA LEU A 161 6.37 14.71 -15.53
C LEU A 161 7.23 15.90 -15.94
N SER A 162 8.08 15.77 -16.96
CA SER A 162 8.98 16.83 -17.40
C SER A 162 8.20 18.03 -17.96
N PRO A 163 8.46 19.27 -17.50
CA PRO A 163 7.82 20.44 -18.09
C PRO A 163 8.17 20.57 -19.58
N ASN A 164 7.23 21.05 -20.38
CA ASN A 164 7.46 21.34 -21.80
C ASN A 164 8.68 22.27 -21.98
N GLY A 165 9.62 21.86 -22.83
CA GLY A 165 10.85 22.61 -23.09
C GLY A 165 11.88 22.57 -21.97
N SER A 166 11.74 21.68 -20.98
CA SER A 166 12.76 21.47 -19.95
C SER A 166 14.06 20.92 -20.54
N ASP A 167 15.19 21.47 -20.12
CA ASP A 167 16.53 20.97 -20.47
C ASP A 167 17.29 20.43 -19.24
N CYS A 168 16.61 20.30 -18.10
CA CYS A 168 17.13 19.71 -16.87
C CYS A 168 17.17 18.18 -16.91
N TYR A 169 16.55 17.56 -17.91
CA TYR A 169 16.51 16.13 -18.14
C TYR A 169 16.84 15.83 -19.62
N PRO A 170 17.59 14.74 -19.94
CA PRO A 170 18.17 13.75 -19.03
C PRO A 170 19.46 14.22 -18.34
N LYS A 171 20.13 15.27 -18.85
CA LYS A 171 21.39 15.77 -18.31
C LYS A 171 21.14 16.77 -17.19
N ARG A 172 20.94 16.23 -15.98
CA ARG A 172 20.74 17.03 -14.76
C ARG A 172 21.91 18.00 -14.52
N PRO A 173 21.63 19.23 -14.07
CA PRO A 173 22.68 20.15 -13.63
C PRO A 173 23.44 19.55 -12.44
N ALA A 174 24.75 19.78 -12.38
CA ALA A 174 25.54 19.37 -11.22
C ALA A 174 25.16 20.24 -10.01
N VAL A 175 24.85 19.61 -8.88
CA VAL A 175 24.45 20.29 -7.64
C VAL A 175 25.71 20.63 -6.85
N LEU A 176 25.92 21.91 -6.54
CA LEU A 176 27.04 22.37 -5.72
C LEU A 176 26.64 22.53 -4.25
N LEU A 177 25.42 23.01 -4.01
CA LEU A 177 24.82 23.09 -2.69
C LEU A 177 23.35 22.71 -2.80
N GLN A 178 22.94 21.76 -1.99
CA GLN A 178 21.53 21.43 -1.84
C GLN A 178 21.06 21.85 -0.46
N ALA A 179 20.10 22.78 -0.42
CA ALA A 179 19.42 23.13 0.82
C ALA A 179 18.16 22.27 0.99
N TYR A 180 17.78 22.06 2.26
CA TYR A 180 16.62 21.28 2.65
C TYR A 180 15.72 22.10 3.58
N PRO A 181 14.39 21.90 3.53
CA PRO A 181 13.49 22.37 4.57
C PRO A 181 13.87 21.83 5.95
N GLU A 182 13.57 22.59 7.01
CA GLU A 182 13.62 22.11 8.39
C GLU A 182 12.36 21.28 8.67
N PHE A 183 12.36 20.01 8.25
CA PHE A 183 11.17 19.16 8.23
C PHE A 183 10.48 18.98 9.59
N ASP A 184 11.22 19.04 10.69
CA ASP A 184 10.68 18.89 12.04
C ASP A 184 9.79 20.07 12.47
N ARG A 185 9.97 21.24 11.84
CA ARG A 185 9.14 22.43 12.07
C ARG A 185 7.92 22.51 11.16
N ILE A 186 7.80 21.58 10.21
CA ILE A 186 6.69 21.51 9.26
C ILE A 186 5.63 20.57 9.84
N PRO A 187 4.39 21.05 10.05
CA PRO A 187 3.30 20.19 10.50
C PRO A 187 3.13 19.00 9.56
N ALA A 188 3.11 17.79 10.12
CA ALA A 188 2.84 16.57 9.39
C ALA A 188 1.34 16.26 9.41
N THR A 189 0.79 15.84 8.28
CA THR A 189 -0.59 15.36 8.25
C THR A 189 -0.66 13.92 8.77
N ALA A 190 -1.54 13.67 9.75
CA ALA A 190 -1.74 12.33 10.31
C ALA A 190 -2.09 11.32 9.21
N GLY A 191 -1.38 10.20 9.11
CA GLY A 191 -1.73 9.15 8.15
C GLY A 191 -1.35 9.41 6.69
N ARG A 192 -0.81 10.60 6.37
CA ARG A 192 -0.58 11.06 4.99
C ARG A 192 0.79 11.68 4.80
N THR A 193 1.53 11.19 3.80
CA THR A 193 2.77 11.84 3.35
C THR A 193 2.42 13.09 2.55
N ASP A 194 2.87 14.25 3.02
CA ASP A 194 2.73 15.50 2.28
C ASP A 194 3.95 15.70 1.38
N TRP A 195 3.75 16.29 0.20
CA TRP A 195 4.79 16.57 -0.77
C TRP A 195 4.54 17.89 -1.50
N SER A 196 5.64 18.49 -1.97
CA SER A 196 5.67 19.68 -2.81
C SER A 196 6.68 19.47 -3.93
N MET A 197 6.22 19.59 -5.18
CA MET A 197 7.09 19.58 -6.36
C MET A 197 7.41 21.02 -6.75
N VAL A 198 8.67 21.43 -6.62
CA VAL A 198 9.11 22.78 -6.96
C VAL A 198 9.62 22.81 -8.41
N LYS A 199 9.12 23.76 -9.20
CA LYS A 199 9.67 24.12 -10.51
C LYS A 199 10.55 25.36 -10.39
N PHE A 200 11.68 25.35 -11.10
CA PHE A 200 12.59 26.48 -11.18
C PHE A 200 13.44 26.40 -12.45
N ASP A 201 14.09 27.50 -12.79
CA ASP A 201 15.14 27.60 -13.79
C ASP A 201 16.49 27.85 -13.09
N ILE A 202 17.60 27.69 -13.80
CA ILE A 202 18.94 28.01 -13.32
C ILE A 202 19.51 29.07 -14.25
N ASP A 203 19.99 30.18 -13.69
CA ASP A 203 20.67 31.21 -14.46
C ASP A 203 22.12 30.82 -14.83
N ASN A 204 22.79 31.63 -15.64
CA ASN A 204 24.16 31.34 -16.08
C ASN A 204 25.18 31.23 -14.92
N SER A 205 24.89 31.84 -13.75
CA SER A 205 25.74 31.76 -12.56
C SER A 205 25.54 30.48 -11.75
N GLY A 206 24.53 29.66 -12.09
CA GLY A 206 24.16 28.48 -11.33
C GLY A 206 23.18 28.76 -10.20
N LYS A 207 22.51 29.93 -10.20
CA LYS A 207 21.52 30.31 -9.17
C LYS A 207 20.10 29.96 -9.64
N PRO A 208 19.26 29.40 -8.75
CA PRO A 208 17.84 29.19 -9.05
C PRO A 208 17.07 30.49 -9.24
N VAL A 209 16.25 30.53 -10.29
CA VAL A 209 15.36 31.64 -10.66
C VAL A 209 13.99 31.08 -11.08
N ASN A 210 12.97 31.95 -11.24
CA ASN A 210 11.60 31.54 -11.62
C ASN A 210 11.03 30.40 -10.76
N ILE A 211 11.29 30.47 -9.45
CA ILE A 211 10.96 29.41 -8.48
C ILE A 211 9.46 29.46 -8.17
N GLY A 212 8.80 28.31 -8.22
CA GLY A 212 7.38 28.18 -7.87
C GLY A 212 6.96 26.74 -7.61
N ILE A 213 5.77 26.55 -7.06
CA ILE A 213 5.19 25.20 -6.90
C ILE A 213 4.63 24.75 -8.24
N HIS A 214 5.08 23.57 -8.70
CA HIS A 214 4.51 22.90 -9.86
C HIS A 214 3.23 22.15 -9.50
N ALA A 215 3.28 21.38 -8.42
CA ALA A 215 2.18 20.59 -7.88
C ALA A 215 2.44 20.32 -6.39
N THR A 216 1.39 20.04 -5.62
CA THR A 216 1.50 19.83 -4.17
C THR A 216 0.33 19.01 -3.64
N SER A 217 0.58 18.30 -2.55
CA SER A 217 -0.44 17.69 -1.69
C SER A 217 -1.27 18.70 -0.87
N GLY A 218 -0.88 19.98 -0.84
CA GLY A 218 -1.63 21.07 -0.22
C GLY A 218 -1.07 21.58 1.11
N ASN A 219 0.03 21.02 1.63
CA ASN A 219 0.68 21.50 2.85
C ASN A 219 1.42 22.83 2.59
N LYS A 220 0.80 23.95 2.97
CA LYS A 220 1.33 25.31 2.69
C LYS A 220 2.64 25.63 3.41
N ALA A 221 2.87 25.04 4.58
CA ALA A 221 4.14 25.20 5.29
C ALA A 221 5.28 24.48 4.53
N LEU A 222 5.01 23.27 4.02
CA LEU A 222 5.96 22.55 3.17
C LEU A 222 6.20 23.28 1.84
N ASP A 223 5.16 23.80 1.20
CA ASP A 223 5.28 24.57 -0.05
C ASP A 223 6.24 25.76 0.12
N LYS A 224 6.01 26.57 1.17
CA LYS A 224 6.86 27.71 1.49
C LYS A 224 8.31 27.30 1.77
N ALA A 225 8.50 26.31 2.63
CA ALA A 225 9.85 25.87 3.01
C ALA A 225 10.60 25.24 1.83
N SER A 226 9.89 24.60 0.91
CA SER A 226 10.44 24.02 -0.33
C SER A 226 10.94 25.10 -1.29
N ILE A 227 10.18 26.19 -1.49
CA ILE A 227 10.63 27.36 -2.27
C ILE A 227 11.88 27.97 -1.62
N ASP A 228 11.85 28.18 -0.31
CA ASP A 228 12.97 28.77 0.44
C ASP A 228 14.23 27.88 0.35
N ALA A 229 14.08 26.56 0.34
CA ALA A 229 15.18 25.61 0.14
C ALA A 229 15.76 25.68 -1.29
N ILE A 230 14.93 25.74 -2.34
CA ILE A 230 15.44 25.90 -3.71
C ILE A 230 16.16 27.25 -3.87
N ALA A 231 15.64 28.33 -3.32
CA ALA A 231 16.28 29.66 -3.42
C ALA A 231 17.70 29.69 -2.81
N LYS A 232 17.95 28.87 -1.78
CA LYS A 232 19.25 28.72 -1.12
C LYS A 232 20.19 27.75 -1.81
N SER A 233 19.69 26.88 -2.69
CA SER A 233 20.49 25.88 -3.40
C SER A 233 21.38 26.50 -4.49
N ARG A 234 22.46 25.82 -4.89
CA ARG A 234 23.41 26.26 -5.93
C ARG A 234 23.78 25.12 -6.87
N TYR A 235 23.93 25.44 -8.14
CA TYR A 235 24.26 24.51 -9.21
C TYR A 235 25.52 24.95 -9.95
N ALA A 236 26.12 24.05 -10.73
CA ALA A 236 27.20 24.41 -11.62
C ALA A 236 26.73 25.48 -12.64
N LYS A 237 27.68 26.30 -13.09
CA LYS A 237 27.43 27.36 -14.07
C LYS A 237 26.77 26.81 -15.34
N GLY A 238 25.94 27.64 -15.95
CA GLY A 238 25.19 27.32 -17.16
C GLY A 238 23.69 27.39 -16.94
N THR A 239 23.00 27.96 -17.92
CA THR A 239 21.54 28.13 -17.87
C THR A 239 20.83 26.79 -18.03
N LYS A 240 19.76 26.61 -17.24
CA LYS A 240 18.79 25.51 -17.39
C LYS A 240 17.37 26.02 -17.22
N LYS A 241 16.41 25.36 -17.85
CA LYS A 241 14.98 25.69 -17.80
C LYS A 241 14.15 24.48 -17.41
N GLY A 242 13.10 24.72 -16.63
CA GLY A 242 12.09 23.74 -16.29
C GLY A 242 12.60 22.60 -15.40
N CYS A 243 13.50 22.91 -14.46
CA CYS A 243 13.94 21.95 -13.46
C CYS A 243 12.81 21.65 -12.48
N LEU A 244 12.74 20.39 -12.03
CA LEU A 244 11.81 19.93 -11.01
C LEU A 244 12.58 19.28 -9.87
N TYR A 245 12.20 19.61 -8.63
CA TYR A 245 12.75 18.98 -7.43
C TYR A 245 11.63 18.74 -6.39
N PRO A 246 11.43 17.49 -5.92
CA PRO A 246 10.46 17.21 -4.89
C PRO A 246 11.05 17.36 -3.48
N TYR A 247 10.26 17.88 -2.56
CA TYR A 247 10.43 17.69 -1.12
C TYR A 247 9.19 17.01 -0.56
N TRP A 248 9.34 16.19 0.47
CA TRP A 248 8.22 15.53 1.13
C TRP A 248 8.42 15.50 2.64
N ARG A 249 7.30 15.53 3.36
CA ARG A 249 7.20 15.35 4.80
C ARG A 249 6.60 13.97 5.06
N ALA A 250 7.30 13.15 5.84
CA ALA A 250 6.77 11.86 6.28
C ALA A 250 5.44 12.05 7.00
N ALA A 251 4.57 11.03 6.92
CA ALA A 251 3.26 11.05 7.56
C ALA A 251 3.35 11.35 9.05
N GLY A 252 2.37 12.10 9.55
CA GLY A 252 2.17 12.29 10.99
C GLY A 252 1.60 11.03 11.62
N GLN A 253 1.97 10.77 12.86
CA GLN A 253 1.56 9.57 13.60
C GLN A 253 0.04 9.52 13.77
N VAL A 254 -0.53 8.34 13.53
CA VAL A 254 -1.88 7.97 13.92
C VAL A 254 -1.75 6.99 15.09
N ALA A 255 -1.94 7.51 16.30
CA ALA A 255 -1.75 6.76 17.54
C ALA A 255 -2.59 5.48 17.58
N ALA A 256 -2.12 4.42 18.24
CA ALA A 256 -2.88 3.18 18.36
C ALA A 256 -4.26 3.44 18.99
N PRO A 257 -5.33 2.75 18.56
CA PRO A 257 -6.60 2.74 19.30
C PRO A 257 -6.39 2.21 20.72
N GLN A 258 -7.28 2.57 21.64
CA GLN A 258 -7.25 2.01 23.00
C GLN A 258 -7.32 0.48 22.92
N SER A 259 -6.39 -0.20 23.58
CA SER A 259 -6.36 -1.66 23.69
C SER A 259 -7.07 -2.12 24.96
N PRO A 260 -7.83 -3.22 24.92
CA PRO A 260 -8.23 -3.94 26.12
C PRO A 260 -7.02 -4.55 26.83
N GLU A 261 -7.19 -4.91 28.11
CA GLU A 261 -6.16 -5.60 28.87
C GLU A 261 -6.22 -7.11 28.62
N ILE A 262 -5.08 -7.81 28.75
CA ILE A 262 -5.02 -9.25 28.45
C ILE A 262 -5.88 -10.04 29.45
N GLU A 263 -5.94 -9.55 30.68
CA GLU A 263 -6.70 -10.08 31.81
C GLU A 263 -8.19 -10.18 31.47
N ASP A 264 -8.71 -9.30 30.61
CA ASP A 264 -10.11 -9.32 30.15
C ASP A 264 -10.45 -10.57 29.31
N TYR A 265 -9.43 -11.27 28.79
CA TYR A 265 -9.58 -12.46 27.94
C TYR A 265 -9.16 -13.76 28.62
N LYS A 266 -8.62 -13.71 29.84
CA LYS A 266 -8.18 -14.92 30.53
C LYS A 266 -9.38 -15.71 31.03
N ASP A 267 -9.56 -16.91 30.47
CA ASP A 267 -10.46 -17.90 31.04
C ASP A 267 -9.89 -18.41 32.37
N SER A 268 -10.74 -18.58 33.39
CA SER A 268 -10.35 -19.11 34.71
C SER A 268 -9.79 -20.54 34.69
N GLU A 269 -9.89 -21.23 33.54
CA GLU A 269 -9.40 -22.60 33.33
C GLU A 269 -8.03 -22.66 32.63
N GLY A 270 -7.50 -21.53 32.14
CA GLY A 270 -6.19 -21.46 31.49
C GLY A 270 -5.05 -21.76 32.47
N GLN A 271 -4.09 -22.59 32.05
CA GLN A 271 -2.92 -22.95 32.86
C GLN A 271 -1.69 -22.09 32.54
N CYS A 272 -1.85 -21.08 31.68
CA CYS A 272 -0.75 -20.23 31.27
C CYS A 272 -0.41 -19.18 32.33
N PRO A 273 0.88 -19.02 32.69
CA PRO A 273 1.31 -17.94 33.57
C PRO A 273 1.01 -16.56 32.95
N LEU A 274 1.02 -15.51 33.78
CA LEU A 274 0.89 -14.12 33.31
C LEU A 274 2.02 -13.74 32.37
N ASP A 275 3.24 -14.08 32.74
CA ASP A 275 4.43 -13.80 31.96
C ASP A 275 5.05 -15.11 31.49
N VAL A 276 5.11 -15.27 30.17
CA VAL A 276 5.76 -16.40 29.53
C VAL A 276 7.21 -15.99 29.20
N GLU A 277 8.19 -16.72 29.72
CA GLU A 277 9.59 -16.42 29.41
C GLU A 277 9.94 -16.88 27.99
N TRP A 278 10.32 -15.95 27.11
CA TRP A 278 10.68 -16.25 25.72
C TRP A 278 12.15 -16.70 25.60
N LYS A 279 12.39 -17.88 25.02
CA LYS A 279 13.75 -18.34 24.68
C LYS A 279 14.33 -17.58 23.49
N SER A 280 13.50 -17.32 22.49
CA SER A 280 13.81 -16.43 21.39
C SER A 280 12.68 -15.42 21.30
N LYS A 281 12.98 -14.17 21.64
CA LYS A 281 11.99 -13.09 21.58
C LYS A 281 11.53 -12.94 20.13
N PRO A 282 10.21 -12.96 19.88
CA PRO A 282 9.69 -12.69 18.56
C PRO A 282 10.19 -11.34 18.02
N ALA A 283 10.74 -11.33 16.80
CA ALA A 283 11.06 -10.07 16.14
C ALA A 283 9.76 -9.38 15.71
N LEU A 284 9.55 -8.13 16.12
CA LEU A 284 8.37 -7.37 15.72
C LEU A 284 8.40 -7.11 14.21
N VAL A 285 7.50 -7.77 13.48
CA VAL A 285 7.29 -7.52 12.05
C VAL A 285 6.13 -6.55 11.89
N TYR A 286 6.46 -5.27 11.68
CA TYR A 286 5.45 -4.24 11.45
C TYR A 286 4.81 -4.41 10.05
N PRO A 287 3.48 -4.32 9.91
CA PRO A 287 2.84 -4.23 8.59
C PRO A 287 3.33 -3.01 7.81
N ASP A 288 4.22 -3.23 6.82
CA ASP A 288 4.95 -2.18 6.11
C ASP A 288 4.08 -1.05 5.54
N ASN A 289 2.87 -1.38 5.09
CA ASN A 289 1.96 -0.39 4.50
C ASN A 289 1.35 0.55 5.56
N PHE A 290 1.08 0.04 6.77
CA PHE A 290 0.69 0.87 7.91
C PHE A 290 1.88 1.68 8.43
N ARG A 291 3.08 1.09 8.42
CA ARG A 291 4.32 1.80 8.77
C ARG A 291 4.54 3.05 7.92
N ARG A 292 4.34 2.94 6.60
CA ARG A 292 4.48 4.07 5.65
C ARG A 292 3.52 5.22 5.91
N ARG A 293 2.36 4.94 6.48
CA ARG A 293 1.36 5.95 6.87
C ARG A 293 1.48 6.39 8.32
N ALA A 294 2.52 5.96 9.04
CA ALA A 294 2.68 6.27 10.44
C ALA A 294 1.50 5.80 11.33
N ILE A 295 0.84 4.68 10.97
CA ILE A 295 -0.35 4.17 11.68
C ILE A 295 0.04 3.07 12.65
N GLU A 296 -0.24 3.31 13.93
CA GLU A 296 -0.04 2.37 15.02
C GLU A 296 -1.26 1.48 15.26
N GLY A 297 -1.04 0.37 15.94
CA GLY A 297 -2.07 -0.63 16.18
C GLY A 297 -1.67 -1.63 17.25
N TRP A 298 -2.54 -2.61 17.46
CA TRP A 298 -2.30 -3.72 18.38
C TRP A 298 -3.06 -4.96 17.92
N ALA A 299 -2.61 -6.11 18.41
CA ALA A 299 -3.33 -7.37 18.27
C ALA A 299 -3.16 -8.22 19.53
N ILE A 300 -4.19 -8.99 19.86
CA ILE A 300 -4.20 -9.96 20.95
C ILE A 300 -4.33 -11.34 20.33
N VAL A 301 -3.41 -12.23 20.69
CA VAL A 301 -3.30 -13.58 20.13
C VAL A 301 -3.39 -14.58 21.27
N ALA A 302 -4.24 -15.59 21.10
CA ALA A 302 -4.31 -16.76 21.97
C ALA A 302 -3.44 -17.89 21.41
N PHE A 303 -2.75 -18.64 22.26
CA PHE A 303 -1.89 -19.75 21.86
C PHE A 303 -1.70 -20.76 23.00
N ASP A 304 -1.17 -21.93 22.66
CA ASP A 304 -0.73 -22.95 23.61
C ASP A 304 0.79 -23.14 23.49
N VAL A 305 1.42 -23.69 24.52
CA VAL A 305 2.86 -23.96 24.58
C VAL A 305 3.10 -25.43 24.87
N ALA A 306 3.86 -26.10 24.02
CA ALA A 306 4.30 -27.47 24.27
C ALA A 306 5.42 -27.52 25.35
N PRO A 307 5.64 -28.64 26.05
CA PRO A 307 6.70 -28.75 27.05
C PRO A 307 8.11 -28.38 26.54
N TRP A 308 8.38 -28.63 25.25
CA TRP A 308 9.66 -28.26 24.60
C TRP A 308 9.72 -26.80 24.11
N GLY A 309 8.73 -25.96 24.45
CA GLY A 309 8.71 -24.52 24.20
C GLY A 309 8.09 -24.06 22.87
N ALA A 310 7.64 -24.98 22.02
CA ALA A 310 6.99 -24.60 20.76
C ALA A 310 5.58 -24.04 20.98
N THR A 311 5.24 -22.97 20.28
CA THR A 311 3.88 -22.40 20.27
C THR A 311 2.97 -23.17 19.32
N GLY A 312 1.74 -23.46 19.75
CA GLY A 312 0.70 -24.16 18.98
C GLY A 312 -0.67 -23.51 19.13
N ASN A 313 -1.67 -24.00 18.39
CA ASN A 313 -3.07 -23.52 18.46
C ASN A 313 -3.25 -21.99 18.39
N VAL A 314 -2.36 -21.30 17.66
CA VAL A 314 -2.30 -19.84 17.60
C VAL A 314 -3.52 -19.27 16.86
N LYS A 315 -4.30 -18.43 17.56
CA LYS A 315 -5.57 -17.83 17.10
C LYS A 315 -5.62 -16.34 17.41
N LEU A 316 -6.21 -15.57 16.50
CA LEU A 316 -6.43 -14.14 16.70
C LEU A 316 -7.66 -13.94 17.60
N VAL A 317 -7.51 -13.13 18.65
CA VAL A 317 -8.61 -12.75 19.54
C VAL A 317 -9.20 -11.43 19.08
N ALA A 318 -8.35 -10.41 18.93
CA ALA A 318 -8.74 -9.08 18.50
C ALA A 318 -7.56 -8.34 17.85
N ALA A 319 -7.85 -7.40 16.96
CA ALA A 319 -6.84 -6.51 16.38
C ALA A 319 -7.47 -5.18 15.97
N GLU A 320 -6.72 -4.10 16.14
CA GLU A 320 -7.11 -2.74 15.77
C GLU A 320 -5.91 -1.96 15.22
N PRO A 321 -6.12 -0.99 14.30
CA PRO A 321 -7.40 -0.64 13.66
C PRO A 321 -7.87 -1.62 12.57
N ALA A 322 -7.06 -2.61 12.20
CA ALA A 322 -7.28 -3.44 11.02
C ALA A 322 -6.84 -4.90 11.21
N ALA A 323 -7.48 -5.80 10.46
CA ALA A 323 -7.20 -7.25 10.51
C ALA A 323 -5.73 -7.60 10.19
N GLU A 324 -5.06 -6.80 9.35
CA GLU A 324 -3.66 -7.01 8.95
C GLU A 324 -2.67 -6.91 10.13
N PHE A 325 -2.99 -6.15 11.19
CA PHE A 325 -2.20 -6.18 12.43
C PHE A 325 -2.30 -7.56 13.12
N GLY A 326 -3.48 -8.16 13.10
CA GLY A 326 -3.70 -9.52 13.60
C GLY A 326 -2.96 -10.56 12.77
N GLU A 327 -2.96 -10.45 11.44
CA GLU A 327 -2.20 -11.35 10.56
C GLU A 327 -0.69 -11.30 10.84
N ALA A 328 -0.14 -10.09 11.02
CA ALA A 328 1.26 -9.94 11.40
C ALA A 328 1.55 -10.53 12.79
N ALA A 329 0.66 -10.30 13.76
CA ALA A 329 0.79 -10.80 15.13
C ALA A 329 0.78 -12.33 15.20
N LEU A 330 -0.09 -12.98 14.42
CA LEU A 330 -0.11 -14.44 14.28
C LEU A 330 1.23 -14.99 13.79
N ASN A 331 1.87 -14.32 12.82
CA ASN A 331 3.17 -14.75 12.31
C ASN A 331 4.29 -14.58 13.33
N ILE A 332 4.24 -13.49 14.12
CA ILE A 332 5.18 -13.22 15.20
C ILE A 332 5.11 -14.33 16.26
N VAL A 333 3.91 -14.65 16.76
CA VAL A 333 3.73 -15.68 17.80
C VAL A 333 4.10 -17.06 17.28
N ARG A 334 3.72 -17.42 16.05
CA ARG A 334 4.07 -18.73 15.45
C ARG A 334 5.58 -18.94 15.25
N ALA A 335 6.32 -17.86 15.03
CA ALA A 335 7.77 -17.91 14.86
C ALA A 335 8.53 -17.94 16.19
N ALA A 336 7.85 -17.64 17.29
CA ALA A 336 8.46 -17.53 18.60
C ALA A 336 8.63 -18.89 19.30
N THR A 337 9.50 -18.92 20.30
CA THR A 337 9.72 -20.12 21.12
C THR A 337 9.86 -19.70 22.57
N VAL A 338 9.06 -20.34 23.42
CA VAL A 338 9.03 -20.15 24.86
C VAL A 338 10.15 -20.96 25.50
N ALA A 339 10.70 -20.51 26.63
CA ALA A 339 11.59 -21.32 27.45
C ALA A 339 10.86 -22.61 27.84
N GLY A 340 11.46 -23.77 27.54
CA GLY A 340 10.83 -25.06 27.81
C GLY A 340 10.47 -25.18 29.30
N ALA A 341 9.30 -25.74 29.57
CA ALA A 341 8.81 -25.97 30.92
C ALA A 341 8.55 -27.48 31.11
N GLU A 342 8.57 -27.95 32.36
CA GLU A 342 8.30 -29.36 32.67
C GLU A 342 6.90 -29.82 32.19
N LYS A 343 5.97 -28.86 32.04
CA LYS A 343 4.62 -29.07 31.51
C LYS A 343 4.32 -28.02 30.43
N GLY A 344 3.47 -28.39 29.48
CA GLY A 344 2.94 -27.43 28.51
C GLY A 344 1.92 -26.50 29.16
N TYR A 345 1.68 -25.35 28.51
CA TYR A 345 0.67 -24.37 28.91
C TYR A 345 -0.46 -24.33 27.89
N SER A 346 -1.69 -24.13 28.36
CA SER A 346 -2.85 -23.92 27.50
C SER A 346 -3.54 -22.60 27.83
N GLY A 347 -4.11 -21.96 26.81
CA GLY A 347 -4.84 -20.69 26.96
C GLY A 347 -3.93 -19.51 27.28
N CYS A 348 -2.75 -19.45 26.68
CA CYS A 348 -1.88 -18.28 26.76
C CYS A 348 -2.41 -17.15 25.87
N PHE A 349 -2.15 -15.91 26.28
CA PHE A 349 -2.49 -14.72 25.53
C PHE A 349 -1.28 -13.78 25.45
N GLU A 350 -1.07 -13.17 24.30
CA GLU A 350 -0.01 -12.18 24.07
C GLU A 350 -0.59 -10.95 23.38
N LYS A 351 -0.24 -9.75 23.87
CA LYS A 351 -0.61 -8.47 23.26
C LYS A 351 0.58 -7.89 22.51
N ILE A 352 0.53 -7.93 21.19
CA ILE A 352 1.53 -7.30 20.35
C ILE A 352 1.12 -5.85 20.08
N ARG A 353 1.95 -4.90 20.51
CA ARG A 353 1.78 -3.47 20.23
C ARG A 353 2.68 -3.04 19.07
N TYR A 354 2.09 -2.33 18.12
CA TYR A 354 2.78 -1.76 16.97
C TYR A 354 2.84 -0.25 17.16
N VAL A 355 3.90 0.21 17.82
CA VAL A 355 4.13 1.63 18.10
C VAL A 355 5.37 2.12 17.35
N MET A 356 5.37 3.39 16.98
CA MET A 356 6.49 4.05 16.34
C MET A 356 7.22 4.87 17.39
N THR A 357 8.47 4.49 17.66
CA THR A 357 9.33 5.31 18.50
C THR A 357 9.57 6.64 17.78
N PRO A 358 9.44 7.79 18.48
CA PRO A 358 9.80 9.07 17.90
C PRO A 358 11.24 9.01 17.36
N PRO A 359 11.56 9.68 16.25
CA PRO A 359 12.94 9.77 15.76
C PRO A 359 13.76 10.72 16.65
N HIS A 360 13.85 10.46 17.95
CA HIS A 360 14.79 11.03 18.91
C HIS A 360 14.81 10.17 20.19
N SER A 361 15.25 8.91 20.07
CA SER A 361 15.90 8.20 21.15
C SER A 361 16.99 7.31 20.56
N SER A 362 18.18 7.88 20.36
CA SER A 362 19.36 7.09 20.67
C SER A 362 19.26 6.81 22.15
N ASP A 363 18.70 5.64 22.50
CA ASP A 363 18.92 4.86 23.73
C ASP A 363 17.73 3.89 23.91
N ASP A 364 18.09 2.62 24.10
CA ASP A 364 17.30 1.45 24.50
C ASP A 364 16.07 1.02 23.69
N GLU A 365 16.30 -0.04 22.92
CA GLU A 365 15.34 -1.05 22.52
C GLU A 365 14.82 -1.79 23.78
N THR A 366 13.96 -1.14 24.55
CA THR A 366 13.20 -1.76 25.65
C THR A 366 11.72 -1.77 25.31
N ILE A 367 11.17 -2.97 25.22
CA ILE A 367 9.74 -3.25 25.21
C ILE A 367 9.36 -3.38 26.70
N GLU A 368 8.51 -2.48 27.20
CA GLU A 368 7.63 -2.77 28.35
C GLU A 368 6.35 -3.44 27.85
#